data_AF-A0AAE3XE63-F1
#
_entry.id   AF-A0AAE3XE63-F1
#
_cell.length_a   1.000
_cell.length_b   1.000
_cell.length_c   1.000
_cell.angle_alpha   90.00
_cell.angle_beta   90.00
_cell.angle_gamma   90.00
#
_symmetry.space_group_name_H-M   'P 1'
#
loop_
_entity.id
_entity.type
_entity.pdbx_description
1 polymer ?
#
loop_
_entity_poly.entity_id
_entity_poly.type
_entity_poly.pdbx_seq_one_letter_code
_entity_poly.pdbx_strand_id
1 'polypeptide(L)'
;MSRGPLHEYKDRFTREYIHATPPPGCPLRVGDRVTVINAYGVPIVNRTVMGFTRPGAYAGDRCVYLDWDCYWYPARAKDVFLYLD
;
A
#
# COMPACT_ATOMS: atom_id res chain seq x y z
N MET A 1 -22.58 -16.19 4.71
CA MET A 1 -22.26 -15.10 5.63
C MET A 1 -22.05 -13.84 4.80
N SER A 2 -22.91 -12.83 4.91
CA SER A 2 -22.68 -11.56 4.20
C SER A 2 -21.44 -10.90 4.78
N ARG A 3 -20.58 -10.36 3.93
CA ARG A 3 -19.41 -9.59 4.35
C ARG A 3 -19.94 -8.29 4.99
N GLY A 4 -19.46 -7.96 6.19
CA GLY A 4 -19.91 -6.75 6.90
C GLY A 4 -19.47 -5.46 6.17
N PRO A 5 -20.03 -4.30 6.54
CA PRO A 5 -19.85 -3.02 5.81
C PRO A 5 -18.38 -2.59 5.63
N LEU A 6 -17.52 -2.91 6.60
CA LEU A 6 -16.09 -2.58 6.56
C LEU A 6 -15.34 -3.36 5.46
N HIS A 7 -15.72 -4.62 5.24
CA HIS A 7 -15.10 -5.45 4.22
C HIS A 7 -15.49 -4.96 2.82
N GLU A 8 -16.75 -4.58 2.64
CA GLU A 8 -17.23 -4.00 1.38
C GLU A 8 -16.56 -2.66 1.07
N TYR A 9 -16.31 -1.83 2.09
CA TYR A 9 -15.59 -0.57 1.91
C TYR A 9 -14.14 -0.80 1.48
N LYS A 10 -13.42 -1.74 2.09
CA LYS A 10 -12.04 -2.08 1.72
C LYS A 10 -11.97 -2.64 0.30
N ASP A 11 -12.88 -3.53 -0.06
CA ASP A 11 -12.98 -4.12 -1.40
C ASP A 11 -13.24 -3.03 -2.46
N ARG A 12 -14.18 -2.10 -2.20
CA ARG A 12 -14.45 -0.97 -3.09
C ARG A 12 -13.26 -0.03 -3.20
N PHE A 13 -12.68 0.38 -2.08
CA PHE A 13 -11.51 1.28 -2.04
C PHE A 13 -10.35 0.70 -2.87
N THR A 14 -10.07 -0.59 -2.70
CA THR A 14 -9.00 -1.28 -3.41
C THR A 14 -9.23 -1.22 -4.92
N ARG A 15 -10.45 -1.50 -5.39
CA ARG A 15 -10.79 -1.47 -6.82
C ARG A 15 -10.72 -0.07 -7.43
N GLU A 16 -11.16 0.94 -6.69
CA GLU A 16 -11.27 2.30 -7.19
C GLU A 16 -9.96 3.09 -7.14
N TYR A 17 -9.13 2.87 -6.12
CA TYR A 17 -7.99 3.76 -5.82
C TYR A 17 -6.62 3.08 -5.93
N ILE A 18 -6.56 1.74 -5.91
CA ILE A 18 -5.30 0.99 -5.98
C ILE A 18 -5.10 0.49 -7.41
N HIS A 19 -3.91 0.73 -7.97
CA HIS A 19 -3.51 0.35 -9.32
C HIS A 19 -2.30 -0.59 -9.29
N ALA A 20 -2.23 -1.57 -10.21
CA ALA A 20 -1.13 -2.54 -10.20
C ALA A 20 0.21 -1.95 -10.68
N THR A 21 0.15 -0.91 -11.52
CA THR A 21 1.35 -0.31 -12.12
C THR A 21 2.06 0.61 -11.13
N PRO A 22 3.36 0.36 -10.81
CA PRO A 22 4.14 1.25 -9.98
C PRO A 22 4.44 2.59 -10.69
N PRO A 23 4.66 3.68 -9.94
CA PRO A 23 5.18 4.91 -10.49
C PRO A 23 6.56 4.71 -11.15
N PRO A 24 6.92 5.53 -12.16
CA PRO A 24 8.25 5.47 -12.77
C PRO A 24 9.37 5.54 -11.72
N GLY A 25 10.33 4.61 -11.81
CA GLY A 25 11.47 4.54 -10.90
C GLY A 25 11.19 3.85 -9.55
N CYS A 26 9.97 3.41 -9.27
CA CYS A 26 9.67 2.62 -8.08
C CYS A 26 10.07 1.14 -8.31
N PRO A 27 10.93 0.55 -7.46
CA PRO A 27 11.39 -0.83 -7.64
C PRO A 27 10.39 -1.89 -7.15
N LEU A 28 9.34 -1.47 -6.44
CA LEU A 28 8.35 -2.36 -5.82
C LEU A 28 7.32 -2.86 -6.83
N ARG A 29 6.74 -4.03 -6.53
CA ARG A 29 5.70 -4.69 -7.31
C ARG A 29 4.56 -5.16 -6.40
N VAL A 30 3.37 -5.33 -6.98
CA VAL A 30 2.24 -5.96 -6.26
C VAL A 30 2.64 -7.36 -5.81
N GLY A 31 2.37 -7.68 -4.56
CA GLY A 31 2.71 -8.97 -3.94
C GLY A 31 4.07 -9.01 -3.25
N ASP A 32 4.93 -7.99 -3.41
CA ASP A 32 6.19 -7.93 -2.68
C ASP A 32 5.93 -7.93 -1.17
N ARG A 33 6.70 -8.75 -0.44
CA ARG A 33 6.76 -8.68 1.02
C ARG A 33 7.76 -7.60 1.42
N VAL A 34 7.35 -6.74 2.35
CA VAL A 34 8.09 -5.55 2.73
C VAL A 34 8.09 -5.30 4.23
N THR A 35 9.09 -4.55 4.68
CA THR A 35 9.08 -3.83 5.94
C THR A 35 8.82 -2.35 5.64
N VAL A 36 7.88 -1.74 6.36
CA VAL A 36 7.60 -0.30 6.26
C VAL A 36 7.94 0.38 7.57
N ILE A 37 8.59 1.55 7.50
CA ILE A 37 8.78 2.42 8.66
C ILE A 37 7.58 3.36 8.73
N ASN A 38 6.81 3.29 9.82
CA ASN A 38 5.65 4.18 9.98
C ASN A 38 6.09 5.61 10.36
N ALA A 39 5.13 6.53 10.45
CA ALA A 39 5.42 7.94 10.79
C ALA A 39 6.05 8.15 12.17
N TYR A 40 6.02 7.14 13.05
CA TYR A 40 6.65 7.16 14.37
C TYR A 40 8.04 6.51 14.38
N GLY A 41 8.58 6.14 13.22
CA GLY A 41 9.89 5.47 13.12
C GLY A 41 9.85 3.99 13.49
N VAL A 42 8.67 3.40 13.68
CA VAL A 42 8.53 1.99 14.07
C VAL A 42 8.49 1.10 12.82
N PRO A 43 9.33 0.05 12.74
CA PRO A 43 9.27 -0.93 11.67
C PRO A 43 8.04 -1.82 11.80
N ILE A 44 7.29 -1.96 10.72
CA ILE A 44 6.18 -2.90 10.60
C ILE A 44 6.57 -3.91 9.52
N VAL A 45 6.91 -5.12 9.97
CA VAL A 45 7.41 -6.21 9.12
C VAL A 45 6.28 -7.02 8.50
N ASN A 46 6.64 -7.82 7.48
CA ASN A 46 5.77 -8.81 6.82
C ASN A 46 4.45 -8.19 6.32
N ARG A 47 4.56 -7.06 5.62
CA ARG A 47 3.43 -6.44 4.89
C ARG A 47 3.51 -6.79 3.41
N THR A 48 2.38 -6.78 2.73
CA THR A 48 2.27 -7.05 1.29
C THR A 48 1.92 -5.78 0.54
N VAL A 49 2.62 -5.51 -0.55
CA VAL A 49 2.24 -4.44 -1.49
C VAL A 49 0.96 -4.83 -2.21
N MET A 50 -0.13 -4.09 -1.96
CA MET A 50 -1.42 -4.27 -2.64
C MET A 50 -1.47 -3.56 -3.99
N GLY A 51 -0.67 -2.51 -4.16
CA GLY A 51 -0.58 -1.72 -5.39
C GLY A 51 -0.21 -0.28 -5.11
N PHE A 52 -0.52 0.58 -6.08
CA PHE A 52 0.02 1.93 -6.15
C PHE A 52 -1.05 2.97 -6.44
N THR A 53 -0.75 4.21 -6.07
CA THR A 53 -1.59 5.36 -6.40
C THR A 53 -1.62 5.59 -7.91
N ARG A 54 -2.82 5.88 -8.45
CA ARG A 54 -2.99 6.21 -9.88
C ARG A 54 -2.21 7.49 -10.24
N PRO A 55 -1.65 7.57 -11.47
CA PRO A 55 -1.10 8.81 -11.98
C PRO A 55 -2.12 9.96 -11.88
N GLY A 56 -1.71 11.09 -11.32
CA GLY A 56 -2.56 12.29 -11.16
C GLY A 56 -3.49 12.29 -9.93
N ALA A 57 -3.55 11.22 -9.14
CA ALA A 57 -4.27 11.26 -7.87
C ALA A 57 -3.49 12.03 -6.80
N TYR A 58 -4.21 12.78 -5.96
CA TYR A 58 -3.60 13.58 -4.90
C TYR A 58 -3.20 12.70 -3.71
N ALA A 59 -1.92 12.36 -3.64
CA ALA A 59 -1.33 11.65 -2.49
C ALA A 59 0.06 12.20 -2.10
N GLY A 60 0.50 13.30 -2.71
CA GLY A 60 1.84 13.83 -2.51
C GLY A 60 2.91 12.82 -2.92
N ASP A 61 3.85 12.53 -2.02
CA ASP A 61 4.92 11.53 -2.21
C ASP A 61 4.53 10.10 -1.77
N ARG A 62 3.27 9.89 -1.39
CA ARG A 62 2.74 8.60 -0.96
C ARG A 62 2.14 7.86 -2.15
N CYS A 63 2.62 6.65 -2.40
CA CYS A 63 2.23 5.93 -3.60
C CYS A 63 2.12 4.41 -3.42
N VAL A 64 2.42 3.85 -2.25
CA VAL A 64 2.45 2.39 -2.03
C VAL A 64 1.35 1.99 -1.04
N TYR A 65 0.38 1.20 -1.48
CA TYR A 65 -0.66 0.64 -0.62
C TYR A 65 -0.24 -0.70 -0.04
N LEU A 66 -0.44 -0.87 1.26
CA LEU A 66 -0.04 -2.06 2.03
C LEU A 66 -1.25 -2.71 2.70
N ASP A 67 -1.18 -4.03 2.89
CA ASP A 67 -2.20 -4.86 3.55
C ASP A 67 -2.29 -4.68 5.08
N TRP A 68 -2.00 -3.49 5.59
CA TRP A 68 -2.07 -3.14 7.00
C TRP A 68 -3.39 -2.44 7.37
N ASP A 69 -3.55 -2.12 8.65
CA ASP A 69 -4.79 -1.51 9.18
C ASP A 69 -5.09 -0.15 8.53
N CYS A 70 -4.06 0.62 8.15
CA CYS A 70 -4.20 1.89 7.45
C CYS A 70 -4.22 1.73 5.92
N TYR A 71 -4.92 0.72 5.38
CA TYR A 71 -4.94 0.40 3.94
C TYR A 71 -5.38 1.57 3.04
N TRP A 72 -6.12 2.54 3.57
CA TRP A 72 -6.55 3.74 2.84
C TRP A 72 -5.48 4.83 2.75
N TYR A 73 -4.39 4.71 3.51
CA TYR A 73 -3.33 5.70 3.63
C TYR A 73 -2.01 5.16 3.08
N PRO A 74 -1.62 5.52 1.84
CA PRO A 74 -0.44 4.96 1.21
C PRO A 74 0.84 5.36 1.93
N ALA A 75 1.82 4.47 1.90
CA ALA A 75 3.18 4.71 2.32
C ALA A 75 3.97 5.44 1.23
N ARG A 76 5.06 6.09 1.64
CA ARG A 76 6.04 6.66 0.72
C ARG A 76 6.98 5.53 0.30
N ALA A 77 7.31 5.44 -0.98
CA ALA A 77 8.19 4.38 -1.48
C ALA A 77 9.54 4.33 -0.75
N LYS A 78 10.08 5.50 -0.35
CA LYS A 78 11.35 5.61 0.39
C LYS A 78 11.33 5.01 1.81
N ASP A 79 10.15 4.83 2.39
CA ASP A 79 9.97 4.29 3.74
C ASP A 79 9.65 2.78 3.71
N VAL A 80 9.65 2.16 2.52
CA VAL A 80 9.29 0.77 2.26
C VAL A 80 10.50 0.01 1.73
N PHE A 81 10.86 -1.07 2.39
CA PHE A 81 12.05 -1.87 2.11
C PHE A 81 11.63 -3.31 1.82
N LEU A 82 12.25 -3.94 0.81
CA LEU A 82 12.01 -5.35 0.53
C LEU A 82 12.35 -6.18 1.77
N TYR A 83 11.44 -7.09 2.11
CA TYR A 83 11.67 -8.06 3.15
C TYR A 83 12.60 -9.13 2.58
N LEU A 84 13.88 -9.05 2.92
CA LEU A 84 14.84 -10.10 2.66
C LEU A 84 14.68 -11.14 3.78
N ASP A 85 14.39 -12.38 3.39
CA ASP A 85 14.30 -13.52 4.31
C ASP A 85 15.63 -13.80 5.02
#